data_AF-A0A0H2X042-F1
#
_entry.id   AF-A0A0H2X042-F1
#
_cell.length_a   1.000
_cell.length_b   1.000
_cell.length_c   1.000
_cell.angle_alpha   90.00
_cell.angle_beta   90.00
_cell.angle_gamma   90.00
#
_symmetry.space_group_name_H-M   'P 1'
#
loop_
_entity.id
_entity.type
_entity.pdbx_description
1 polymer ?
#
loop_
_entity_poly.entity_id
_entity_poly.type
_entity_poly.pdbx_seq_one_letter_code
_entity_poly.pdbx_strand_id
1 'polypeptide(L)'
;MKVRITFIILAILSTIVCLFLAAMHPTGPNTVTFEQPYLFTLNIIIMVLVALPSLVLAIYDYMSFRISSAILQFLGAISWFFLSLILSLTQFTPFTLASFITSIILFTSTIITLAIGGKSVEKNDSP
;
A
#
# COMPACT_ATOMS: atom_id res chain seq x y z
N MET A 1 17.67 -1.98 5.52
CA MET A 1 17.03 -2.80 4.47
C MET A 1 15.89 -3.70 4.97
N LYS A 2 16.11 -4.67 5.87
CA LYS A 2 15.10 -5.70 6.26
C LYS A 2 13.73 -5.13 6.68
N VAL A 3 13.71 -4.11 7.54
CA VAL A 3 12.48 -3.49 8.05
C VAL A 3 11.64 -2.87 6.91
N ARG A 4 12.27 -2.24 5.91
CA ARG A 4 11.57 -1.58 4.80
C ARG A 4 10.81 -2.58 3.93
N ILE A 5 11.47 -3.69 3.59
CA ILE A 5 10.86 -4.77 2.80
C ILE A 5 9.70 -5.40 3.55
N THR A 6 9.85 -5.64 4.86
CA THR A 6 8.77 -6.18 5.70
C THR A 6 7.53 -5.28 5.71
N PHE A 7 7.69 -3.96 5.80
CA PHE A 7 6.56 -3.01 5.75
C PHE A 7 5.85 -2.99 4.39
N ILE A 8 6.59 -3.10 3.29
CA ILE A 8 6.00 -3.17 1.95
C ILE A 8 5.22 -4.48 1.78
N ILE A 9 5.78 -5.61 2.24
CA ILE A 9 5.07 -6.90 2.25
C ILE A 9 3.81 -6.82 3.11
N LEU A 10 3.90 -6.19 4.29
CA LEU A 10 2.75 -5.99 5.17
C LEU A 10 1.66 -5.15 4.49
N ALA A 11 2.04 -4.10 3.75
CA ALA A 11 1.10 -3.29 2.98
C ALA A 11 0.41 -4.11 1.88
N ILE A 12 1.15 -4.96 1.15
CA ILE A 12 0.58 -5.86 0.13
C ILE A 12 -0.43 -6.82 0.77
N LEU A 13 -0.07 -7.45 1.91
CA LEU A 13 -0.99 -8.33 2.64
C LEU A 13 -2.24 -7.59 3.10
N SER A 14 -2.09 -6.36 3.61
CA SER A 14 -3.22 -5.51 4.02
C SER A 14 -4.15 -5.21 2.84
N THR A 15 -3.60 -4.90 1.66
CA THR A 15 -4.37 -4.69 0.44
C THR A 15 -5.14 -5.94 0.01
N ILE A 16 -4.55 -7.13 0.14
CA ILE A 16 -5.23 -8.39 -0.14
C ILE A 16 -6.41 -8.58 0.82
N VAL A 17 -6.21 -8.36 2.13
CA VAL A 17 -7.30 -8.45 3.12
C VAL A 17 -8.43 -7.47 2.78
N CYS A 18 -8.11 -6.24 2.35
CA CYS A 18 -9.10 -5.28 1.87
C CYS A 18 -9.90 -5.80 0.67
N LEU A 19 -9.26 -6.46 -0.30
CA LEU A 19 -9.98 -7.05 -1.45
C LEU A 19 -10.94 -8.17 -1.02
N PHE A 20 -10.56 -9.00 -0.04
CA PHE A 20 -11.46 -10.01 0.51
C PHE A 20 -12.66 -9.37 1.22
N LEU A 21 -12.45 -8.32 2.01
CA LEU A 21 -13.53 -7.59 2.67
C LEU A 21 -14.45 -6.86 1.68
N ALA A 22 -13.90 -6.31 0.59
CA ALA A 22 -14.67 -5.75 -0.50
C ALA A 22 -15.56 -6.80 -1.17
N ALA A 23 -15.03 -8.01 -1.38
CA ALA A 23 -15.77 -9.11 -1.98
C ALA A 23 -16.86 -9.70 -1.08
N MET A 24 -16.72 -9.62 0.25
CA MET A 24 -17.78 -10.01 1.20
C MET A 24 -18.92 -8.98 1.26
N HIS A 25 -18.62 -7.71 1.01
CA HIS A 25 -19.59 -6.61 1.08
C HIS A 25 -19.51 -5.75 -0.18
N PRO A 26 -20.01 -6.24 -1.33
CA PRO A 26 -19.96 -5.50 -2.58
C PRO A 26 -20.80 -4.21 -2.45
N THR A 27 -20.14 -3.06 -2.61
CA THR A 27 -20.74 -1.73 -2.44
C THR A 27 -21.30 -1.15 -3.76
N GLY A 28 -21.27 -1.91 -4.86
CA GLY A 28 -21.83 -1.49 -6.14
C GLY A 28 -21.63 -2.48 -7.30
N PRO A 29 -22.21 -2.21 -8.48
CA PRO A 29 -22.22 -3.16 -9.62
C PRO A 29 -20.85 -3.44 -10.23
N ASN A 30 -19.86 -2.55 -10.04
CA ASN A 30 -18.47 -2.71 -10.51
C ASN A 30 -17.49 -3.03 -9.38
N THR A 31 -18.00 -3.41 -8.21
CA THR A 31 -17.14 -3.74 -7.06
C THR A 31 -16.70 -5.19 -7.12
N VAL A 32 -15.57 -5.48 -6.50
CA VAL A 32 -15.02 -6.83 -6.45
C VAL A 32 -16.02 -7.74 -5.73
N THR A 33 -16.34 -8.91 -6.30
CA THR A 33 -17.29 -9.88 -5.72
C THR A 33 -16.77 -11.31 -5.82
N PHE A 34 -17.23 -12.20 -4.95
CA PHE A 34 -16.91 -13.64 -5.04
C PHE A 34 -17.70 -14.38 -6.14
N GLU A 35 -18.77 -13.78 -6.66
CA GLU A 35 -19.57 -14.40 -7.74
C GLU A 35 -18.80 -14.46 -9.05
N GLN A 36 -17.81 -13.59 -9.23
CA GLN A 36 -16.94 -13.55 -10.40
C GLN A 36 -15.49 -13.86 -9.99
N PRO A 37 -15.18 -15.13 -9.67
CA PRO A 37 -13.87 -15.51 -9.11
C PRO A 37 -12.70 -15.17 -10.03
N TYR A 38 -12.90 -15.23 -11.35
CA TYR A 38 -11.90 -14.82 -12.33
C TYR A 38 -11.52 -13.33 -12.17
N LEU A 39 -12.53 -12.45 -12.05
CA LEU A 39 -12.30 -11.01 -11.88
C LEU A 39 -11.72 -10.71 -10.50
N PHE A 40 -12.11 -11.45 -9.46
CA PHE A 40 -11.51 -11.34 -8.13
C PHE A 40 -10.00 -11.65 -8.17
N THR A 41 -9.61 -12.79 -8.74
CA THR A 41 -8.20 -13.19 -8.86
C THR A 41 -7.40 -12.20 -9.69
N LEU A 42 -7.97 -11.66 -10.76
CA LEU A 42 -7.34 -10.66 -11.61
C LEU A 42 -7.07 -9.35 -10.84
N ASN A 43 -8.03 -8.89 -10.01
CA ASN A 43 -7.84 -7.72 -9.15
C ASN A 43 -6.69 -7.92 -8.13
N ILE A 44 -6.57 -9.11 -7.54
CA ILE A 44 -5.44 -9.44 -6.64
C ILE A 44 -4.11 -9.36 -7.40
N ILE A 45 -4.03 -9.99 -8.58
CA ILE A 45 -2.82 -10.02 -9.40
C ILE A 45 -2.40 -8.59 -9.79
N ILE A 46 -3.33 -7.75 -10.22
CA ILE A 46 -3.06 -6.35 -10.57
C ILE A 46 -2.55 -5.57 -9.34
N MET A 47 -3.18 -5.72 -8.18
CA MET A 47 -2.73 -5.02 -6.96
C MET A 47 -1.31 -5.40 -6.56
N VAL A 48 -0.95 -6.68 -6.67
CA VAL A 48 0.42 -7.15 -6.43
C VAL A 48 1.38 -6.57 -7.48
N LEU A 49 1.00 -6.58 -8.77
CA LEU A 49 1.80 -6.00 -9.86
C LEU A 49 2.06 -4.51 -9.69
N VAL A 50 1.08 -3.74 -9.22
CA VAL A 50 1.22 -2.30 -8.95
C VAL A 50 2.17 -2.04 -7.77
N ALA A 51 2.19 -2.94 -6.78
CA ALA A 51 3.08 -2.82 -5.62
C ALA A 51 4.52 -3.29 -5.89
N LEU A 52 4.73 -4.18 -6.88
CA LEU A 52 6.05 -4.75 -7.22
C LEU A 52 7.12 -3.69 -7.54
N PRO A 53 6.87 -2.65 -8.36
CA PRO A 53 7.85 -1.60 -8.61
C PRO A 53 8.36 -0.94 -7.32
N SER A 54 7.46 -0.67 -6.37
CA SER A 54 7.85 -0.10 -5.08
C SER A 54 8.74 -1.05 -4.27
N LEU A 55 8.44 -2.35 -4.31
CA LEU A 55 9.23 -3.40 -3.66
C LEU A 55 10.63 -3.52 -4.30
N VAL A 56 10.71 -3.58 -5.62
CA VAL A 56 11.98 -3.69 -6.36
C VAL A 56 12.86 -2.46 -6.12
N LEU A 57 12.28 -1.25 -6.18
CA LEU A 57 12.99 -0.01 -5.90
C LEU A 57 13.49 0.06 -4.44
N ALA A 58 12.80 -0.57 -3.49
CA ALA A 58 13.20 -0.60 -2.09
C ALA A 58 14.39 -1.53 -1.79
N ILE A 59 14.72 -2.46 -2.71
CA ILE A 59 15.90 -3.35 -2.59
C ILE A 59 17.19 -2.56 -2.82
N TYR A 60 17.16 -1.57 -3.71
CA TYR A 60 18.33 -0.74 -4.02
C TYR A 60 18.53 0.34 -2.94
N ASP A 61 19.76 0.52 -2.46
CA ASP A 61 20.08 1.48 -1.38
C ASP A 61 20.40 2.89 -1.89
N TYR A 62 20.36 3.10 -3.21
CA TYR A 62 20.56 4.41 -3.81
C TYR A 62 19.44 5.40 -3.45
N MET A 63 19.81 6.66 -3.19
CA MET A 63 18.87 7.70 -2.76
C MET A 63 17.73 7.93 -3.76
N SER A 64 18.02 7.92 -5.07
CA SER A 64 17.01 8.11 -6.13
C SER A 64 15.95 7.01 -6.11
N PHE A 65 16.36 5.74 -6.02
CA PHE A 65 15.46 4.59 -5.99
C PHE A 65 14.59 4.58 -4.73
N ARG A 66 15.14 5.05 -3.61
CA ARG A 66 14.42 5.21 -2.35
C ARG A 66 13.31 6.27 -2.44
N ILE A 67 13.62 7.44 -3.03
CA ILE A 67 12.64 8.50 -3.22
C ILE A 67 11.53 8.01 -4.17
N SER A 68 11.87 7.35 -5.26
CA SER A 68 10.89 6.78 -6.19
C SER A 68 9.98 5.74 -5.50
N SER A 69 10.53 4.83 -4.69
CA SER A 69 9.74 3.87 -3.92
C SER A 69 8.78 4.56 -2.94
N ALA A 70 9.25 5.61 -2.24
CA ALA A 70 8.44 6.39 -1.31
C ALA A 70 7.30 7.13 -2.02
N ILE A 71 7.55 7.73 -3.20
CA ILE A 71 6.51 8.38 -4.00
C ILE A 71 5.41 7.38 -4.38
N LEU A 72 5.77 6.17 -4.80
CA LEU A 72 4.78 5.13 -5.15
C LEU A 72 3.95 4.68 -3.93
N GLN A 73 4.59 4.51 -2.77
CA GLN A 73 3.87 4.14 -1.54
C GLN A 73 2.95 5.26 -1.07
N PHE A 74 3.40 6.51 -1.18
CA PHE A 74 2.63 7.69 -0.82
C PHE A 74 1.41 7.87 -1.71
N LEU A 75 1.57 7.68 -3.03
CA LEU A 75 0.48 7.71 -3.98
C LEU A 75 -0.57 6.62 -3.64
N GLY A 76 -0.10 5.40 -3.33
CA GLY A 76 -0.96 4.33 -2.84
C GLY A 76 -1.71 4.71 -1.56
N ALA A 77 -1.02 5.28 -0.57
CA ALA A 77 -1.63 5.73 0.68
C ALA A 77 -2.77 6.73 0.43
N ILE A 78 -2.53 7.74 -0.42
CA ILE A 78 -3.53 8.73 -0.80
C ILE A 78 -4.73 8.07 -1.47
N SER A 79 -4.52 7.16 -2.43
CA SER A 79 -5.61 6.46 -3.10
C SER A 79 -6.49 5.68 -2.12
N TRP A 80 -5.89 4.95 -1.18
CA TRP A 80 -6.62 4.20 -0.15
C TRP A 80 -7.33 5.12 0.85
N PHE A 81 -6.73 6.27 1.19
CA PHE A 81 -7.35 7.28 2.04
C PHE A 81 -8.62 7.86 1.40
N PHE A 82 -8.53 8.30 0.14
CA PHE A 82 -9.69 8.85 -0.56
C PHE A 82 -10.80 7.81 -0.75
N LEU A 83 -10.44 6.56 -1.05
CA LEU A 83 -11.41 5.46 -1.12
C LEU A 83 -12.13 5.29 0.23
N SER A 84 -11.37 5.25 1.33
CA SER A 84 -11.93 5.17 2.69
C SER A 84 -12.85 6.36 3.00
N LEU A 85 -12.49 7.57 2.57
CA LEU A 85 -13.28 8.77 2.79
C LEU A 85 -14.62 8.67 2.05
N ILE A 86 -14.61 8.30 0.78
CA ILE A 86 -15.83 8.13 -0.04
C ILE A 86 -16.73 7.04 0.55
N LEU A 87 -16.16 5.91 0.98
CA LEU A 87 -16.89 4.84 1.62
C LEU A 87 -17.52 5.29 2.95
N SER A 88 -16.81 6.11 3.74
CA SER A 88 -17.34 6.63 5.00
C SER A 88 -18.59 7.52 4.82
N LEU A 89 -18.71 8.18 3.66
CA LEU A 89 -19.84 9.05 3.33
C LEU A 89 -21.04 8.29 2.73
N THR A 90 -20.80 7.10 2.18
CA THR A 90 -21.84 6.30 1.52
C THR A 90 -22.36 5.18 2.41
N GLN A 91 -21.47 4.30 2.89
CA GLN A 91 -21.83 3.11 3.68
C GLN A 91 -20.69 2.73 4.62
N PHE A 92 -20.94 2.77 5.94
CA PHE A 92 -19.94 2.35 6.93
C PHE A 92 -19.88 0.82 7.01
N THR A 93 -18.86 0.23 6.39
CA THR A 93 -18.63 -1.22 6.35
C THR A 93 -17.27 -1.57 6.96
N PRO A 94 -17.02 -2.83 7.34
CA PRO A 94 -15.69 -3.29 7.76
C PRO A 94 -14.60 -3.00 6.71
N PHE A 95 -14.98 -2.96 5.43
CA PHE A 95 -14.09 -2.56 4.33
C PHE A 95 -13.62 -1.11 4.46
N THR A 96 -14.48 -0.19 4.89
CA THR A 96 -14.12 1.22 5.15
C THR A 96 -12.99 1.31 6.18
N LEU A 97 -13.15 0.63 7.33
CA LEU A 97 -12.12 0.59 8.38
C LEU A 97 -10.81 -0.03 7.89
N ALA A 98 -10.87 -1.15 7.17
CA ALA A 98 -9.68 -1.81 6.63
C ALA A 98 -8.94 -0.95 5.61
N SER A 99 -9.67 -0.23 4.75
CA SER A 99 -9.08 0.70 3.77
C SER A 99 -8.37 1.87 4.44
N PHE A 100 -8.94 2.42 5.53
CA PHE A 100 -8.31 3.45 6.34
C PHE A 100 -7.01 2.97 7.01
N ILE A 101 -7.05 1.78 7.62
CA ILE A 101 -5.88 1.17 8.26
C ILE A 101 -4.77 0.92 7.22
N THR A 102 -5.14 0.43 6.03
CA THR A 102 -4.19 0.19 4.92
C THR A 102 -3.52 1.49 4.47
N SER A 103 -4.28 2.59 4.40
CA SER A 103 -3.71 3.93 4.14
C SER A 103 -2.68 4.33 5.19
N ILE A 104 -2.97 4.13 6.48
CA ILE A 104 -2.02 4.45 7.57
C ILE A 104 -0.76 3.60 7.45
N ILE A 105 -0.89 2.30 7.19
CA ILE A 105 0.26 1.39 7.02
C ILE A 105 1.16 1.87 5.87
N LEU A 106 0.59 2.24 4.72
CA LEU A 106 1.33 2.75 3.56
C LEU A 106 2.00 4.09 3.86
N PHE A 107 1.33 4.97 4.60
CA PHE A 107 1.90 6.26 5.02
C PHE A 107 3.08 6.07 5.97
N THR A 108 2.94 5.23 7.00
CA THR A 108 4.04 4.87 7.90
C THR A 108 5.18 4.19 7.14
N SER A 109 4.88 3.30 6.19
CA SER A 109 5.87 2.67 5.33
C SER A 109 6.66 3.70 4.51
N THR A 110 5.98 4.74 4.00
CA THR A 110 6.61 5.85 3.27
C THR A 110 7.58 6.62 4.17
N ILE A 111 7.16 6.99 5.39
CA ILE A 111 8.01 7.69 6.36
C ILE A 111 9.25 6.86 6.71
N ILE A 112 9.08 5.57 7.02
CA ILE A 112 10.18 4.66 7.34
C ILE A 112 11.14 4.52 6.15
N THR A 113 10.59 4.44 4.93
CA THR A 113 11.35 4.36 3.68
C THR A 113 12.22 5.60 3.47
N LEU A 114 11.75 6.79 3.85
CA LEU A 114 12.51 8.04 3.79
C LEU A 114 13.50 8.17 4.97
N ALA A 115 13.08 7.86 6.20
CA ALA A 115 13.82 8.10 7.43
C ALA A 115 15.07 7.21 7.59
N ILE A 116 14.97 5.92 7.26
CA ILE A 116 16.13 4.99 7.30
C ILE A 116 17.24 5.45 6.35
N GLY A 117 16.86 6.19 5.32
CA GLY A 117 17.74 6.73 4.35
C GLY A 117 18.52 7.99 4.74
N GLY A 118 18.09 8.70 5.78
CA GLY A 118 18.81 9.85 6.33
C GLY A 118 20.05 9.43 7.14
N LYS A 119 19.96 8.29 7.85
CA LYS A 119 21.04 7.78 8.69
C LYS A 119 22.31 7.39 7.92
N SER A 120 22.22 7.09 6.63
CA SER A 120 23.38 6.79 5.79
C SER A 120 24.07 8.04 5.23
N VAL A 121 23.37 9.18 5.17
CA VAL A 121 23.97 10.46 4.78
C VAL A 121 24.77 11.04 5.94
N GLU A 122 24.19 11.01 7.15
CA GLU A 122 24.82 11.55 8.37
C GLU A 122 26.15 10.86 8.74
N LYS A 123 26.35 9.60 8.33
CA LYS A 123 27.60 8.86 8.59
C LYS A 123 28.77 9.28 7.69
N ASN A 124 28.50 9.96 6.57
CA ASN A 124 29.55 10.47 5.67
C ASN A 124 29.95 11.93 5.98
N ASP A 125 29.23 12.60 6.89
CA ASP A 125 29.51 13.98 7.31
C ASP A 125 30.21 14.04 8.69
N SER A 126 30.68 12.91 9.21
CA SER A 126 31.56 12.87 10.39
C SER A 126 33.01 13.07 9.94
N PRO A 127 33.70 14.16 10.34
CA PRO A 127 35.08 14.44 9.94
C PRO A 127 36.10 13.42 10.49
#